data_AF-A0A2V5GQC5-F1
#
_entry.id   AF-A0A2V5GQC5-F1
#
_cell.length_a   1.000
_cell.length_b   1.000
_cell.length_c   1.000
_cell.angle_alpha   90.00
_cell.angle_beta   90.00
_cell.angle_gamma   90.00
#
_symmetry.space_group_name_H-M   'P 1'
#
loop_
_entity.id
_entity.type
_entity.pdbx_description
1 polymer ?
#
loop_
_entity_poly.entity_id
_entity_poly.type
_entity_poly.pdbx_seq_one_letter_code
_entity_poly.pdbx_strand_id
1 'polypeptide(L)'
;MAHRAHRAHRIPWRSLTSHLTHRAPTHTSPDTTIANLYFRFLPTQALDLGHFATSFARALNEDTTAARRRYAPKYLPPARDELLLDDRLAARIHPLAFPWHHSRSAESREHIQKTQQLCQHVDSTTDFACGCPLPYTERRAAAFLRPYQWNGCFQFAEVNGDGFFNLQVVSTLLVLGEMEIIFRLCAHPEIGLKEWMRVQDCICVPLAAFDHGWGPVFDAALEMYLVLNTFSCFPELHSSSSASRYADGNRGYVPDYRATRMYQRPAHEWTDASKATEMSRYPHRQFLGLAPRFDYASRVRIEDPEVPLFEDPFYDECRAKDEEGRRARLKRLWEQDEGVSVDALLAIVGEAKEGDCFTYGELPFTLFLASDTAGFRPSEEDTARVEAYLRERGVPDDWVAEMTTLREGNEPRSRLPVPHDPLHERNRTQLRRYLHRCWQIMVRCNMLARELGTEINWARQVVEALEKLVSCPPGMKLSKYRYDYSEELKQYTLQGEE
;
A
#
# COMPACT_ATOMS: atom_id res chain seq x y z
N MET A 1 -17.60 17.53 13.37
CA MET A 1 -16.96 16.94 14.58
C MET A 1 -15.66 16.27 14.12
N ALA A 2 -14.48 16.68 14.61
CA ALA A 2 -13.19 16.28 14.05
C ALA A 2 -12.99 14.75 13.94
N HIS A 3 -12.31 14.29 12.88
CA HIS A 3 -11.88 12.91 12.72
C HIS A 3 -10.97 12.54 13.91
N ARG A 4 -11.33 11.48 14.65
CA ARG A 4 -10.52 11.00 15.77
C ARG A 4 -9.69 9.81 15.31
N ALA A 5 -8.39 9.87 15.52
CA ALA A 5 -7.49 8.77 15.24
C ALA A 5 -7.99 7.46 15.88
N HIS A 6 -7.89 6.36 15.13
CA HIS A 6 -8.19 5.02 15.58
C HIS A 6 -7.29 4.66 16.78
N ARG A 7 -7.88 3.98 17.78
CA ARG A 7 -7.21 3.61 19.04
C ARG A 7 -6.58 4.80 19.80
N ALA A 8 -7.08 6.02 19.66
CA ALA A 8 -6.56 7.21 20.35
C ALA A 8 -6.59 7.18 21.89
N HIS A 9 -7.22 6.18 22.51
CA HIS A 9 -7.17 5.95 23.97
C HIS A 9 -5.97 5.08 24.40
N ARG A 10 -5.27 4.43 23.46
CA ARG A 10 -4.13 3.52 23.71
C ARG A 10 -2.86 3.96 23.00
N ILE A 11 -2.99 4.63 21.86
CA ILE A 11 -1.86 5.13 21.08
C ILE A 11 -1.79 6.65 21.23
N PRO A 12 -0.67 7.21 21.70
CA PRO A 12 -0.54 8.64 21.99
C PRO A 12 -0.28 9.46 20.73
N TRP A 13 -1.23 9.47 19.79
CA TRP A 13 -1.10 10.18 18.50
C TRP A 13 -0.72 11.65 18.64
N ARG A 14 -1.25 12.33 19.67
CA ARG A 14 -0.90 13.74 19.95
C ARG A 14 0.57 13.94 20.30
N SER A 15 1.20 12.93 20.91
CA SER A 15 2.63 12.94 21.23
C SER A 15 3.47 12.87 19.95
N LEU A 16 3.08 12.04 18.99
CA LEU A 16 3.73 12.02 17.67
C LEU A 16 3.53 13.37 16.96
N THR A 17 2.29 13.85 16.87
CA THR A 17 1.96 14.98 16.00
C THR A 17 2.46 16.32 16.53
N SER A 18 2.72 16.46 17.84
CA SER A 18 3.37 17.66 18.39
C SER A 18 4.81 17.86 17.91
N HIS A 19 5.46 16.78 17.47
CA HIS A 19 6.82 16.77 16.91
C HIS A 19 6.86 16.92 15.39
N LEU A 20 5.70 17.14 14.77
CA LEU A 20 5.57 17.29 13.33
C LEU A 20 5.08 18.69 12.98
N THR A 21 5.51 19.19 11.83
CA THR A 21 4.97 20.42 11.23
C THR A 21 4.76 20.20 9.74
N HIS A 22 3.65 20.71 9.21
CA HIS A 22 3.48 20.77 7.76
C HIS A 22 4.41 21.85 7.18
N ARG A 23 4.96 21.59 5.99
CA ARG A 23 5.60 22.60 5.15
C ARG A 23 5.00 22.52 3.75
N ALA A 24 4.65 23.69 3.23
CA ALA A 24 4.24 23.87 1.85
C ALA A 24 5.46 23.74 0.93
N PRO A 25 5.26 23.37 -0.34
CA PRO A 25 6.35 23.28 -1.27
C PRO A 25 6.90 24.67 -1.60
N THR A 26 8.22 24.81 -1.68
CA THR A 26 8.87 26.09 -2.00
C THR A 26 9.53 26.03 -3.38
N HIS A 27 8.92 26.64 -4.39
CA HIS A 27 9.44 26.63 -5.77
C HIS A 27 10.37 27.80 -6.11
N THR A 28 10.63 28.69 -5.15
CA THR A 28 11.40 29.93 -5.32
C THR A 28 12.85 29.83 -4.83
N SER A 29 13.25 28.69 -4.26
CA SER A 29 14.60 28.43 -3.73
C SER A 29 15.21 27.21 -4.44
N PRO A 30 16.55 27.17 -4.64
CA PRO A 30 17.23 25.94 -5.04
C PRO A 30 17.04 24.80 -4.02
N ASP A 31 16.86 25.13 -2.73
CA ASP A 31 16.42 24.17 -1.70
C ASP A 31 14.90 23.97 -1.81
N THR A 32 14.45 23.37 -2.91
CA THR A 32 13.04 23.07 -3.15
C THR A 32 12.53 22.13 -2.05
N THR A 33 11.82 22.67 -1.05
CA THR A 33 11.10 21.83 -0.08
C THR A 33 9.86 21.27 -0.75
N ILE A 34 9.59 19.98 -0.54
CA ILE A 34 8.39 19.30 -1.02
C ILE A 34 7.25 19.51 -0.01
N ALA A 35 6.00 19.39 -0.46
CA ALA A 35 4.88 19.37 0.45
C ALA A 35 4.97 18.11 1.33
N ASN A 36 5.19 18.25 2.64
CA ASN A 36 5.17 17.12 3.56
C ASN A 36 4.99 17.53 5.03
N LEU A 37 4.82 16.54 5.91
CA LEU A 37 5.13 16.69 7.32
C LEU A 37 6.64 16.55 7.55
N TYR A 38 7.18 17.39 8.43
CA TYR A 38 8.57 17.43 8.81
C TYR A 38 8.74 17.24 10.31
N PHE A 39 9.74 16.46 10.70
CA PHE A 39 10.18 16.38 12.09
C PHE A 39 10.72 17.74 12.56
N ARG A 40 10.36 18.11 13.79
CA ARG A 40 10.77 19.38 14.42
C ARG A 40 12.12 19.30 15.11
N PHE A 41 12.59 18.10 15.42
CA PHE A 41 13.83 17.83 16.19
C PHE A 41 13.86 18.59 17.52
N LEU A 42 12.73 18.57 18.24
CA LEU A 42 12.66 19.11 19.60
C LEU A 42 13.52 18.26 20.56
N PRO A 43 14.01 18.81 21.68
CA PRO A 43 14.85 18.07 22.62
C PRO A 43 14.24 16.76 23.14
N THR A 44 12.91 16.70 23.29
CA THR A 44 12.20 15.49 23.76
C THR A 44 11.75 14.56 22.64
N GLN A 45 12.02 14.89 21.37
CA GLN A 45 11.44 14.19 20.23
C GLN A 45 11.81 12.70 20.22
N ALA A 46 13.07 12.35 20.47
CA ALA A 46 13.50 10.95 20.50
C ALA A 46 12.72 10.14 21.55
N LEU A 47 12.69 10.64 22.80
CA LEU A 47 11.97 10.02 23.91
C LEU A 47 10.47 9.86 23.61
N ASP A 48 9.83 10.91 23.11
CA ASP A 48 8.39 10.92 22.84
C ASP A 48 8.02 10.00 21.66
N LEU A 49 8.88 9.94 20.63
CA LEU A 49 8.71 8.99 19.52
C LEU A 49 8.95 7.54 19.96
N GLY A 50 9.93 7.29 20.81
CA GLY A 50 10.16 5.99 21.44
C GLY A 50 8.96 5.54 22.28
N HIS A 51 8.39 6.45 23.08
CA HIS A 51 7.16 6.18 23.83
C HIS A 51 5.95 5.92 22.92
N PHE A 52 5.80 6.67 21.82
CA PHE A 52 4.77 6.44 20.81
C PHE A 52 4.90 5.04 20.19
N ALA A 53 6.09 4.68 19.69
CA ALA A 53 6.35 3.40 19.04
C ALA A 53 6.14 2.22 20.01
N THR A 54 6.61 2.35 21.25
CA THR A 54 6.42 1.33 22.30
C THR A 54 4.94 1.17 22.67
N SER A 55 4.20 2.28 22.77
CA SER A 55 2.76 2.23 23.04
C SER A 55 1.96 1.62 21.90
N PHE A 56 2.34 1.89 20.65
CA PHE A 56 1.78 1.24 19.48
C PHE A 56 2.01 -0.28 19.53
N ALA A 57 3.27 -0.70 19.72
CA ALA A 57 3.66 -2.10 19.78
C ALA A 57 2.94 -2.85 20.91
N ARG A 58 2.86 -2.25 22.10
CA ARG A 58 2.11 -2.79 23.24
C ARG A 58 0.62 -2.96 22.92
N ALA A 59 -0.04 -1.94 22.37
CA ALA A 59 -1.46 -2.01 22.04
C ALA A 59 -1.74 -3.13 21.01
N LEU A 60 -0.85 -3.28 20.03
CA LEU A 60 -0.95 -4.35 19.04
C LEU A 60 -0.73 -5.72 19.67
N ASN A 61 0.29 -5.88 20.51
CA ASN A 61 0.60 -7.13 21.20
C ASN A 61 -0.52 -7.60 22.13
N GLU A 62 -1.17 -6.69 22.85
CA GLU A 62 -2.35 -6.96 23.67
C GLU A 62 -3.53 -7.43 22.81
N ASP A 63 -3.79 -6.76 21.67
CA ASP A 63 -4.84 -7.16 20.74
C ASP A 63 -4.55 -8.49 20.05
N THR A 64 -3.29 -8.77 19.70
CA THR A 64 -2.81 -10.07 19.20
C THR A 64 -3.08 -11.17 20.22
N THR A 65 -2.71 -10.97 21.49
CA THR A 65 -2.97 -11.94 22.55
C THR A 65 -4.47 -12.17 22.75
N ALA A 66 -5.28 -11.11 22.77
CA ALA A 66 -6.72 -11.21 22.90
C ALA A 66 -7.38 -11.91 21.69
N ALA A 67 -6.90 -11.64 20.47
CA ALA A 67 -7.38 -12.29 19.26
C ALA A 67 -7.01 -13.78 19.23
N ARG A 68 -5.77 -14.13 19.62
CA ARG A 68 -5.27 -15.51 19.61
C ARG A 68 -6.04 -16.44 20.56
N ARG A 69 -6.53 -15.91 21.68
CA ARG A 69 -7.38 -16.64 22.65
C ARG A 69 -8.73 -17.10 22.10
N ARG A 70 -9.17 -16.56 20.96
CA ARG A 70 -10.42 -16.98 20.30
C ARG A 70 -10.27 -18.27 19.49
N TYR A 71 -9.03 -18.72 19.29
CA TYR A 71 -8.69 -19.91 18.51
C TYR A 71 -8.21 -21.03 19.43
N ALA A 72 -8.20 -22.26 18.93
CA ALA A 72 -7.71 -23.41 19.69
C ALA A 72 -6.24 -23.19 20.10
N PRO A 73 -5.83 -23.57 21.33
CA PRO A 73 -4.48 -23.33 21.80
C PRO A 73 -3.43 -24.14 21.04
N LYS A 74 -3.83 -25.27 20.43
CA LYS A 74 -2.98 -26.14 19.63
C LYS A 74 -3.77 -26.67 18.43
N TYR A 75 -3.05 -26.93 17.35
CA TYR A 75 -3.58 -27.52 16.13
C TYR A 75 -2.76 -28.76 15.77
N LEU A 76 -3.41 -29.73 15.11
CA LEU A 76 -2.71 -30.87 14.53
C LEU A 76 -2.17 -30.48 13.14
N PRO A 77 -0.95 -30.91 12.79
CA PRO A 77 -0.44 -30.78 11.43
C PRO A 77 -1.42 -31.39 10.42
N PRO A 78 -1.79 -30.68 9.34
CA PRO A 78 -2.58 -31.28 8.27
C PRO A 78 -1.76 -32.35 7.54
N ALA A 79 -2.43 -33.38 7.01
CA ALA A 79 -1.77 -34.32 6.11
C ALA A 79 -1.41 -33.61 4.79
N ARG A 80 -0.32 -34.02 4.12
CA ARG A 80 0.16 -33.35 2.89
C ARG A 80 -0.88 -33.31 1.78
N ASP A 81 -1.65 -34.37 1.63
CA ASP A 81 -2.71 -34.53 0.64
C ASP A 81 -4.05 -33.93 1.08
N GLU A 82 -4.15 -33.48 2.33
CA GLU A 82 -5.37 -32.88 2.87
C GLU A 82 -5.73 -31.60 2.11
N LEU A 83 -7.00 -31.50 1.73
CA LEU A 83 -7.56 -30.29 1.13
C LEU A 83 -7.76 -29.22 2.21
N LEU A 84 -6.88 -28.22 2.25
CA LEU A 84 -6.96 -27.13 3.22
C LEU A 84 -7.94 -26.03 2.81
N LEU A 85 -8.00 -25.73 1.52
CA LEU A 85 -8.95 -24.76 0.99
C LEU A 85 -10.17 -25.52 0.46
N ASP A 86 -11.23 -25.56 1.27
CA ASP A 86 -12.52 -26.07 0.83
C ASP A 86 -13.09 -25.24 -0.33
N ASP A 87 -14.13 -25.75 -0.99
CA ASP A 87 -14.71 -25.08 -2.15
C ASP A 87 -15.28 -23.70 -1.81
N ARG A 88 -15.79 -23.51 -0.58
CA ARG A 88 -16.33 -22.22 -0.14
C ARG A 88 -15.24 -21.16 -0.08
N LEU A 89 -14.09 -21.48 0.50
CA LEU A 89 -12.97 -20.57 0.61
C LEU A 89 -12.26 -20.41 -0.74
N ALA A 90 -12.07 -21.50 -1.48
CA ALA A 90 -11.52 -21.46 -2.83
C ALA A 90 -12.33 -20.51 -3.72
N ALA A 91 -13.67 -20.53 -3.65
CA ALA A 91 -14.52 -19.62 -4.42
C ALA A 91 -14.30 -18.13 -4.08
N ARG A 92 -13.93 -17.82 -2.83
CA ARG A 92 -13.59 -16.44 -2.41
C ARG A 92 -12.21 -16.01 -2.89
N ILE A 93 -11.28 -16.95 -3.01
CA ILE A 93 -9.88 -16.68 -3.40
C ILE A 93 -9.73 -16.67 -4.93
N HIS A 94 -10.46 -17.54 -5.63
CA HIS A 94 -10.43 -17.72 -7.07
C HIS A 94 -10.45 -16.42 -7.90
N PRO A 95 -11.37 -15.46 -7.67
CA PRO A 95 -11.37 -14.20 -8.44
C PRO A 95 -10.13 -13.33 -8.20
N LEU A 96 -9.45 -13.52 -7.06
CA LEU A 96 -8.22 -12.81 -6.71
C LEU A 96 -6.97 -13.50 -7.27
N ALA A 97 -7.05 -14.78 -7.65
CA ALA A 97 -5.90 -15.57 -8.04
C ALA A 97 -5.45 -15.33 -9.49
N PHE A 98 -6.35 -14.83 -10.35
CA PHE A 98 -6.05 -14.60 -11.77
C PHE A 98 -4.84 -13.66 -12.00
N PRO A 99 -4.71 -12.51 -11.30
CA PRO A 99 -3.55 -11.63 -11.45
C PRO A 99 -2.22 -12.26 -10.99
N TRP A 100 -2.23 -13.22 -10.06
CA TRP A 100 -1.01 -13.77 -9.46
C TRP A 100 -0.13 -14.52 -10.44
N HIS A 101 -0.72 -15.05 -11.51
CA HIS A 101 0.03 -15.76 -12.53
C HIS A 101 0.83 -14.85 -13.48
N HIS A 102 0.66 -13.52 -13.38
CA HIS A 102 1.42 -12.57 -14.20
C HIS A 102 2.92 -12.56 -13.85
N SER A 103 3.33 -13.13 -12.72
CA SER A 103 4.73 -13.30 -12.34
C SER A 103 5.40 -14.56 -12.91
N ARG A 104 4.63 -15.48 -13.51
CA ARG A 104 5.16 -16.65 -14.22
C ARG A 104 5.44 -16.27 -15.67
N SER A 105 6.44 -16.93 -16.27
CA SER A 105 6.98 -16.66 -17.61
C SER A 105 5.89 -16.30 -18.66
N ALA A 106 6.25 -15.52 -19.68
CA ALA A 106 5.32 -15.08 -20.72
C ALA A 106 4.50 -16.25 -21.34
N GLU A 107 5.10 -17.42 -21.48
CA GLU A 107 4.49 -18.66 -21.99
C GLU A 107 3.38 -19.23 -21.07
N SER A 108 3.52 -19.05 -19.75
CA SER A 108 2.50 -19.50 -18.78
C SER A 108 1.22 -18.66 -18.85
N ARG A 109 1.31 -17.41 -19.32
CA ARG A 109 0.18 -16.46 -19.39
C ARG A 109 -0.86 -16.85 -20.44
N GLU A 110 -0.44 -17.49 -21.53
CA GLU A 110 -1.32 -17.86 -22.64
C GLU A 110 -2.25 -19.04 -22.31
N HIS A 111 -1.90 -19.83 -21.28
CA HIS A 111 -2.57 -21.08 -20.94
C HIS A 111 -3.64 -20.95 -19.84
N ILE A 112 -3.78 -19.76 -19.23
CA ILE A 112 -4.70 -19.57 -18.11
C ILE A 112 -6.09 -19.22 -18.60
N GLN A 113 -7.04 -20.10 -18.31
CA GLN A 113 -8.43 -19.90 -18.67
C GLN A 113 -9.09 -18.99 -17.63
N LYS A 114 -9.65 -17.86 -18.07
CA LYS A 114 -10.55 -17.04 -17.24
C LYS A 114 -11.87 -17.80 -17.04
N THR A 115 -11.89 -18.75 -16.11
CA THR A 115 -13.10 -19.45 -15.71
C THR A 115 -13.65 -18.86 -14.42
N GLN A 116 -14.98 -18.80 -14.27
CA GLN A 116 -15.61 -18.47 -12.98
C GLN A 116 -15.77 -19.71 -12.09
N GLN A 117 -15.63 -20.91 -12.66
CA GLN A 117 -15.78 -22.18 -11.95
C GLN A 117 -14.46 -22.60 -11.28
N LEU A 118 -14.59 -23.26 -10.13
CA LEU A 118 -13.46 -23.85 -9.42
C LEU A 118 -12.81 -24.97 -10.24
N CYS A 119 -11.53 -25.20 -9.99
CA CYS A 119 -10.78 -26.28 -10.63
C CYS A 119 -11.36 -27.65 -10.25
N GLN A 120 -11.81 -28.41 -11.25
CA GLN A 120 -12.30 -29.79 -11.10
C GLN A 120 -11.22 -30.84 -11.42
N HIS A 121 -10.02 -30.42 -11.78
CA HIS A 121 -8.93 -31.31 -12.18
C HIS A 121 -8.19 -31.88 -10.96
N VAL A 122 -8.73 -32.96 -10.38
CA VAL A 122 -8.21 -33.58 -9.14
C VAL A 122 -6.93 -34.40 -9.37
N ASP A 123 -6.77 -34.94 -10.58
CA ASP A 123 -5.71 -35.91 -10.97
C ASP A 123 -4.57 -35.30 -11.80
N SER A 124 -4.46 -33.96 -11.84
CA SER A 124 -3.35 -33.30 -12.53
C SER A 124 -2.03 -33.74 -11.90
N THR A 125 -1.27 -34.58 -12.61
CA THR A 125 0.03 -35.11 -12.14
C THR A 125 1.12 -34.03 -12.12
N THR A 126 0.90 -32.93 -12.83
CA THR A 126 1.76 -31.75 -12.86
C THR A 126 1.03 -30.54 -12.31
N ASP A 127 1.71 -29.81 -11.42
CA ASP A 127 1.19 -28.59 -10.83
C ASP A 127 0.89 -27.55 -11.94
N PHE A 128 -0.26 -26.88 -11.85
CA PHE A 128 -0.73 -25.84 -12.78
C PHE A 128 -1.03 -26.23 -14.24
N ALA A 129 -0.82 -27.49 -14.66
CA ALA A 129 -1.07 -27.91 -16.05
C ALA A 129 -2.53 -27.75 -16.52
N CYS A 130 -3.47 -27.66 -15.58
CA CYS A 130 -4.88 -27.44 -15.88
C CYS A 130 -5.25 -25.99 -16.30
N GLY A 131 -4.33 -25.02 -16.20
CA GLY A 131 -4.59 -23.63 -16.58
C GLY A 131 -5.64 -22.91 -15.71
N CYS A 132 -6.04 -23.48 -14.58
CA CYS A 132 -7.03 -22.88 -13.69
C CYS A 132 -6.40 -21.78 -12.81
N PRO A 133 -7.12 -20.68 -12.52
CA PRO A 133 -6.62 -19.61 -11.64
C PRO A 133 -6.19 -20.09 -10.25
N LEU A 134 -6.93 -21.04 -9.67
CA LEU A 134 -6.59 -21.73 -8.42
C LEU A 134 -6.71 -23.25 -8.62
N PRO A 135 -5.62 -23.94 -9.02
CA PRO A 135 -5.64 -25.39 -9.27
C PRO A 135 -5.99 -26.20 -8.02
N TYR A 136 -6.55 -27.40 -8.20
CA TYR A 136 -6.91 -28.28 -7.08
C TYR A 136 -5.69 -28.63 -6.20
N THR A 137 -4.55 -28.93 -6.82
CA THR A 137 -3.30 -29.30 -6.12
C THR A 137 -2.80 -28.18 -5.22
N GLU A 138 -2.98 -26.93 -5.65
CA GLU A 138 -2.60 -25.71 -4.92
C GLU A 138 -3.50 -25.38 -3.72
N ARG A 139 -4.57 -26.17 -3.53
CA ARG A 139 -5.46 -26.10 -2.36
C ARG A 139 -5.08 -27.08 -1.26
N ARG A 140 -4.16 -28.01 -1.53
CA ARG A 140 -3.72 -29.05 -0.58
C ARG A 140 -2.60 -28.54 0.32
N ALA A 141 -2.45 -29.13 1.50
CA ALA A 141 -1.40 -28.74 2.45
C ALA A 141 0.00 -28.78 1.85
N ALA A 142 0.32 -29.80 1.04
CA ALA A 142 1.63 -29.97 0.40
C ALA A 142 2.11 -28.73 -0.35
N ALA A 143 1.19 -27.99 -0.99
CA ALA A 143 1.53 -26.81 -1.78
C ALA A 143 2.09 -25.66 -0.92
N PHE A 144 1.64 -25.57 0.35
CA PHE A 144 2.10 -24.57 1.32
C PHE A 144 3.40 -24.95 2.04
N LEU A 145 3.87 -26.19 1.86
CA LEU A 145 5.09 -26.70 2.48
C LEU A 145 6.33 -26.54 1.58
N ARG A 146 6.17 -25.93 0.40
CA ARG A 146 7.29 -25.65 -0.51
C ARG A 146 8.23 -24.63 0.16
N PRO A 147 9.49 -25.00 0.47
CA PRO A 147 10.42 -24.08 1.12
C PRO A 147 10.86 -23.01 0.13
N TYR A 148 11.21 -21.84 0.65
CA TYR A 148 11.96 -20.85 -0.13
C TYR A 148 13.33 -21.43 -0.48
N GLN A 149 13.73 -21.29 -1.74
CA GLN A 149 15.04 -21.69 -2.22
C GLN A 149 15.83 -20.46 -2.67
N TRP A 150 17.09 -20.40 -2.28
CA TRP A 150 17.96 -19.32 -2.72
C TRP A 150 18.19 -19.43 -4.23
N ASN A 151 18.06 -18.31 -4.95
CA ASN A 151 18.17 -18.26 -6.40
C ASN A 151 19.09 -17.14 -6.88
N GLY A 152 19.68 -17.33 -8.07
CA GLY A 152 20.42 -16.29 -8.76
C GLY A 152 19.50 -15.28 -9.43
N CYS A 153 20.09 -14.30 -10.10
CA CYS A 153 19.32 -13.23 -10.70
C CYS A 153 18.47 -13.71 -11.87
N PHE A 154 17.25 -13.15 -11.97
CA PHE A 154 16.23 -13.52 -12.97
C PHE A 154 15.70 -14.96 -12.88
N GLN A 155 16.09 -15.72 -11.84
CA GLN A 155 15.67 -17.13 -11.65
C GLN A 155 14.53 -17.29 -10.64
N PHE A 156 14.05 -16.21 -10.01
CA PHE A 156 13.05 -16.30 -8.94
C PHE A 156 11.78 -17.02 -9.39
N ALA A 157 11.22 -16.66 -10.54
CA ALA A 157 9.99 -17.27 -11.05
C ALA A 157 10.15 -18.77 -11.35
N GLU A 158 11.33 -19.20 -11.80
CA GLU A 158 11.63 -20.60 -12.11
C GLU A 158 11.80 -21.43 -10.83
N VAL A 159 12.57 -20.89 -9.87
CA VAL A 159 12.97 -21.63 -8.65
C VAL A 159 11.87 -21.60 -7.59
N ASN A 160 11.19 -20.46 -7.45
CA ASN A 160 10.29 -20.15 -6.34
C ASN A 160 8.85 -19.88 -6.77
N GLY A 161 8.54 -19.87 -8.07
CA GLY A 161 7.23 -19.44 -8.60
C GLY A 161 6.03 -20.17 -8.00
N ASP A 162 6.12 -21.49 -7.82
CA ASP A 162 5.04 -22.29 -7.24
C ASP A 162 4.86 -21.99 -5.75
N GLY A 163 5.95 -21.95 -4.98
CA GLY A 163 5.90 -21.57 -3.56
C GLY A 163 5.40 -20.13 -3.36
N PHE A 164 5.82 -19.21 -4.24
CA PHE A 164 5.35 -17.83 -4.26
C PHE A 164 3.85 -17.72 -4.55
N PHE A 165 3.31 -18.57 -5.43
CA PHE A 165 1.87 -18.63 -5.67
C PHE A 165 1.11 -18.98 -4.38
N ASN A 166 1.52 -20.02 -3.64
CA ASN A 166 0.86 -20.35 -2.37
C ASN A 166 1.12 -19.29 -1.30
N LEU A 167 2.22 -18.56 -1.36
CA LEU A 167 2.44 -17.41 -0.50
C LEU A 167 1.42 -16.28 -0.76
N GLN A 168 1.00 -16.07 -2.01
CA GLN A 168 -0.11 -15.15 -2.32
C GLN A 168 -1.43 -15.66 -1.72
N VAL A 169 -1.65 -16.98 -1.70
CA VAL A 169 -2.78 -17.58 -0.99
C VAL A 169 -2.68 -17.32 0.51
N VAL A 170 -1.52 -17.55 1.15
CA VAL A 170 -1.30 -17.25 2.58
C VAL A 170 -1.56 -15.77 2.89
N SER A 171 -1.07 -14.86 2.04
CA SER A 171 -1.33 -13.43 2.13
C SER A 171 -2.82 -13.10 2.02
N THR A 172 -3.55 -13.83 1.18
CA THR A 172 -5.01 -13.73 1.07
C THR A 172 -5.71 -14.18 2.36
N LEU A 173 -5.29 -15.30 2.95
CA LEU A 173 -5.83 -15.79 4.21
C LEU A 173 -5.63 -14.77 5.35
N LEU A 174 -4.46 -14.13 5.42
CA LEU A 174 -4.18 -13.04 6.37
C LEU A 174 -5.13 -11.85 6.18
N VAL A 175 -5.35 -11.43 4.93
CA VAL A 175 -6.23 -10.30 4.59
C VAL A 175 -7.70 -10.63 4.87
N LEU A 176 -8.15 -11.84 4.56
CA LEU A 176 -9.52 -12.30 4.78
C LEU A 176 -9.80 -12.64 6.25
N GLY A 177 -8.77 -13.02 7.01
CA GLY A 177 -8.88 -13.38 8.42
C GLY A 177 -9.10 -14.87 8.68
N GLU A 178 -8.74 -15.72 7.72
CA GLU A 178 -8.86 -17.17 7.82
C GLU A 178 -7.69 -17.77 8.62
N MET A 179 -7.54 -17.32 9.87
CA MET A 179 -6.38 -17.64 10.70
C MET A 179 -6.32 -19.11 11.13
N GLU A 180 -7.44 -19.81 11.17
CA GLU A 180 -7.47 -21.22 11.57
C GLU A 180 -6.63 -22.09 10.63
N ILE A 181 -6.75 -21.87 9.31
CA ILE A 181 -5.95 -22.58 8.31
C ILE A 181 -4.46 -22.25 8.47
N ILE A 182 -4.15 -20.98 8.74
CA ILE A 182 -2.78 -20.54 8.99
C ILE A 182 -2.18 -21.26 10.21
N PHE A 183 -2.93 -21.38 11.32
CA PHE A 183 -2.46 -22.10 12.51
C PHE A 183 -2.24 -23.59 12.27
N ARG A 184 -3.11 -24.22 11.47
CA ARG A 184 -2.90 -25.61 11.05
C ARG A 184 -1.63 -25.76 10.22
N LEU A 185 -1.38 -24.86 9.28
CA LEU A 185 -0.14 -24.82 8.51
C LEU A 185 1.09 -24.63 9.41
N CYS A 186 1.05 -23.67 10.35
CA CYS A 186 2.15 -23.44 11.29
C CYS A 186 2.44 -24.62 12.22
N ALA A 187 1.45 -25.50 12.46
CA ALA A 187 1.67 -26.72 13.22
C ALA A 187 2.50 -27.77 12.44
N HIS A 188 2.58 -27.65 11.11
CA HIS A 188 3.31 -28.62 10.28
C HIS A 188 4.83 -28.47 10.42
N PRO A 189 5.60 -29.56 10.67
CA PRO A 189 7.04 -29.47 10.93
C PRO A 189 7.87 -28.96 9.75
N GLU A 190 7.38 -29.13 8.53
CA GLU A 190 8.05 -28.66 7.30
C GLU A 190 7.64 -27.24 6.88
N ILE A 191 6.91 -26.48 7.71
CA ILE A 191 6.43 -25.16 7.33
C ILE A 191 7.60 -24.16 7.18
N GLY A 192 7.84 -23.68 5.96
CA GLY A 192 8.90 -22.72 5.64
C GLY A 192 8.46 -21.25 5.65
N LEU A 193 7.31 -20.92 6.28
CA LEU A 193 6.75 -19.56 6.18
C LEU A 193 7.60 -18.49 6.89
N LYS A 194 8.49 -18.89 7.81
CA LYS A 194 9.40 -17.94 8.46
C LYS A 194 10.41 -17.38 7.44
N GLU A 195 10.95 -18.25 6.61
CA GLU A 195 11.89 -17.93 5.53
C GLU A 195 11.20 -17.08 4.45
N TRP A 196 9.92 -17.34 4.19
CA TRP A 196 9.09 -16.55 3.28
C TRP A 196 8.67 -15.17 3.83
N MET A 197 9.11 -14.74 5.02
CA MET A 197 8.68 -13.45 5.58
C MET A 197 9.18 -12.25 4.78
N ARG A 198 10.44 -12.28 4.35
CA ARG A 198 11.11 -11.20 3.60
C ARG A 198 11.98 -11.85 2.52
N VAL A 199 11.59 -11.74 1.25
CA VAL A 199 12.22 -12.51 0.15
C VAL A 199 12.54 -11.59 -1.01
N GLN A 200 13.78 -11.67 -1.52
CA GLN A 200 14.25 -10.90 -2.68
C GLN A 200 14.13 -11.69 -3.97
N ASP A 201 14.00 -10.99 -5.09
CA ASP A 201 14.18 -11.59 -6.43
C ASP A 201 15.61 -12.12 -6.65
N CYS A 202 16.62 -11.37 -6.17
CA CYS A 202 18.04 -11.73 -6.25
C CYS A 202 18.82 -10.98 -5.17
N ILE A 203 19.95 -11.54 -4.73
CA ILE A 203 20.87 -10.87 -3.79
C ILE A 203 21.43 -9.53 -4.31
N CYS A 204 21.45 -9.33 -5.63
CA CYS A 204 21.92 -8.07 -6.23
C CYS A 204 20.89 -6.94 -6.12
N VAL A 205 19.64 -7.26 -5.77
CA VAL A 205 18.54 -6.29 -5.67
C VAL A 205 18.31 -5.99 -4.19
N PRO A 206 18.36 -4.71 -3.75
CA PRO A 206 18.09 -4.36 -2.37
C PRO A 206 16.71 -4.88 -1.90
N LEU A 207 16.67 -5.40 -0.66
CA LEU A 207 15.48 -6.00 -0.03
C LEU A 207 14.27 -5.06 -0.11
N ALA A 208 14.54 -3.75 0.00
CA ALA A 208 13.53 -2.70 -0.03
C ALA A 208 12.85 -2.51 -1.39
N ALA A 209 13.44 -2.97 -2.50
CA ALA A 209 12.93 -2.68 -3.84
C ALA A 209 11.90 -3.73 -4.33
N PHE A 210 12.09 -5.01 -3.98
CA PHE A 210 11.29 -6.13 -4.47
C PHE A 210 11.18 -7.23 -3.42
N ASP A 211 10.39 -6.98 -2.38
CA ASP A 211 10.06 -7.98 -1.35
C ASP A 211 8.83 -8.80 -1.78
N HIS A 212 9.06 -10.09 -2.02
CA HIS A 212 8.08 -11.10 -2.41
C HIS A 212 7.49 -11.84 -1.21
N GLY A 213 7.95 -11.54 -0.01
CA GLY A 213 7.52 -12.20 1.21
C GLY A 213 6.06 -11.88 1.59
N TRP A 214 5.63 -12.41 2.74
CA TRP A 214 4.39 -11.97 3.38
C TRP A 214 4.57 -10.69 4.22
N GLY A 215 5.81 -10.23 4.44
CA GLY A 215 6.15 -8.98 5.12
C GLY A 215 5.42 -7.73 4.59
N PRO A 216 5.39 -7.50 3.27
CA PRO A 216 4.67 -6.40 2.65
C PRO A 216 3.19 -6.31 3.03
N VAL A 217 2.54 -7.41 3.44
CA VAL A 217 1.14 -7.41 3.88
C VAL A 217 0.94 -6.55 5.11
N PHE A 218 1.88 -6.60 6.08
CA PHE A 218 1.78 -5.74 7.26
C PHE A 218 2.44 -4.37 7.06
N ASP A 219 3.43 -4.23 6.18
CA ASP A 219 4.01 -2.91 5.86
C ASP A 219 2.96 -1.98 5.25
N ALA A 220 2.25 -2.47 4.23
CA ALA A 220 1.18 -1.71 3.58
C ALA A 220 0.10 -1.29 4.58
N ALA A 221 -0.29 -2.23 5.47
CA ALA A 221 -1.25 -1.98 6.52
C ALA A 221 -0.74 -0.94 7.53
N LEU A 222 0.53 -1.02 7.95
CA LEU A 222 1.16 -0.12 8.91
C LEU A 222 1.29 1.29 8.34
N GLU A 223 1.87 1.44 7.15
CA GLU A 223 2.12 2.74 6.55
C GLU A 223 0.80 3.49 6.30
N MET A 224 -0.17 2.85 5.64
CA MET A 224 -1.47 3.48 5.40
C MET A 224 -2.23 3.78 6.70
N TYR A 225 -2.06 2.95 7.73
CA TYR A 225 -2.62 3.21 9.05
C TYR A 225 -1.96 4.43 9.71
N LEU A 226 -0.63 4.54 9.68
CA LEU A 226 0.11 5.69 10.23
C LEU A 226 -0.24 6.97 9.47
N VAL A 227 -0.27 6.95 8.14
CA VAL A 227 -0.59 8.11 7.29
C VAL A 227 -1.92 8.72 7.66
N LEU A 228 -3.00 7.92 7.58
CA LEU A 228 -4.35 8.44 7.75
C LEU A 228 -4.65 8.83 9.19
N ASN A 229 -4.10 8.12 10.19
CA ASN A 229 -4.24 8.51 11.59
C ASN A 229 -3.44 9.77 11.93
N THR A 230 -2.23 9.92 11.39
CA THR A 230 -1.40 11.11 11.60
C THR A 230 -2.12 12.31 11.02
N PHE A 231 -2.54 12.25 9.74
CA PHE A 231 -3.28 13.35 9.12
C PHE A 231 -4.61 13.64 9.79
N SER A 232 -5.30 12.65 10.39
CA SER A 232 -6.52 12.93 11.16
C SER A 232 -6.33 13.93 12.31
N CYS A 233 -5.08 14.13 12.76
CA CYS A 233 -4.71 15.10 13.78
C CYS A 233 -4.36 16.50 13.24
N PHE A 234 -4.37 16.70 11.92
CA PHE A 234 -4.12 17.97 11.21
C PHE A 234 -5.36 18.42 10.42
N PRO A 235 -6.47 18.81 11.09
CA PRO A 235 -7.71 19.21 10.41
C PRO A 235 -7.55 20.39 9.45
N GLU A 236 -6.55 21.25 9.67
CA GLU A 236 -6.18 22.35 8.79
C GLU A 236 -5.76 21.89 7.39
N LEU A 237 -5.34 20.63 7.23
CA LEU A 237 -4.97 20.04 5.95
C LEU A 237 -6.13 19.30 5.26
N HIS A 238 -7.31 19.16 5.90
CA HIS A 238 -8.47 18.42 5.34
C HIS A 238 -9.36 19.30 4.46
N SER A 239 -9.15 20.62 4.49
CA SER A 239 -10.11 21.57 3.94
C SER A 239 -9.91 21.76 2.45
N SER A 240 -10.73 21.06 1.65
CA SER A 240 -11.05 21.39 0.26
C SER A 240 -12.17 22.45 0.16
N SER A 241 -12.53 23.14 1.25
CA SER A 241 -13.51 24.23 1.24
C SER A 241 -12.85 25.54 0.79
N SER A 242 -12.74 25.71 -0.52
CA SER A 242 -12.33 26.93 -1.21
C SER A 242 -13.31 28.12 -1.03
N ALA A 243 -14.34 28.03 -0.18
CA ALA A 243 -15.40 29.03 -0.15
C ALA A 243 -15.16 30.27 0.74
N SER A 244 -14.20 30.24 1.69
CA SER A 244 -14.06 31.33 2.69
C SER A 244 -12.76 32.12 2.67
N ARG A 245 -11.81 31.83 1.77
CA ARG A 245 -10.47 32.48 1.79
C ARG A 245 -10.22 33.51 0.69
N TYR A 246 -11.19 33.79 -0.18
CA TYR A 246 -11.05 34.75 -1.29
C TYR A 246 -11.37 36.21 -0.95
N ALA A 247 -11.49 36.58 0.33
CA ALA A 247 -11.74 37.97 0.71
C ALA A 247 -10.53 38.91 0.48
N ASP A 248 -9.30 38.37 0.44
CA ASP A 248 -8.06 39.17 0.45
C ASP A 248 -7.20 39.08 -0.84
N GLY A 249 -7.71 38.50 -1.93
CA GLY A 249 -7.07 38.58 -3.25
C GLY A 249 -5.69 37.89 -3.40
N ASN A 250 -5.18 37.24 -2.36
CA ASN A 250 -3.89 36.55 -2.37
C ASN A 250 -4.08 35.09 -2.80
N ARG A 251 -3.73 34.74 -4.06
CA ARG A 251 -3.75 33.36 -4.59
C ARG A 251 -2.55 32.58 -4.03
N GLY A 252 -2.62 32.21 -2.75
CA GLY A 252 -1.59 31.41 -2.08
C GLY A 252 -1.87 29.91 -2.12
N TYR A 253 -0.83 29.10 -1.93
CA TYR A 253 -0.91 27.64 -1.72
C TYR A 253 -2.02 27.27 -0.71
N VAL A 254 -2.90 26.36 -1.09
CA VAL A 254 -3.92 25.80 -0.20
C VAL A 254 -3.39 24.50 0.39
N PRO A 255 -3.20 24.41 1.72
CA PRO A 255 -2.72 23.17 2.35
C PRO A 255 -3.70 22.01 2.13
N ASP A 256 -3.22 20.96 1.48
CA ASP A 256 -3.95 19.71 1.26
C ASP A 256 -3.04 18.53 1.64
N TYR A 257 -3.50 17.70 2.58
CA TYR A 257 -2.75 16.51 3.00
C TYR A 257 -2.51 15.54 1.82
N ARG A 258 -3.40 15.51 0.84
CA ARG A 258 -3.32 14.59 -0.31
C ARG A 258 -2.19 14.97 -1.28
N ALA A 259 -1.76 16.22 -1.23
CA ALA A 259 -0.63 16.71 -2.01
C ALA A 259 0.72 16.48 -1.33
N THR A 260 0.76 15.83 -0.16
CA THR A 260 2.01 15.59 0.58
C THR A 260 2.72 14.30 0.14
N ARG A 261 4.05 14.25 0.28
CA ARG A 261 4.84 13.01 0.11
C ARG A 261 4.31 11.87 0.99
N MET A 262 4.04 12.16 2.25
CA MET A 262 3.54 11.18 3.23
C MET A 262 2.23 10.52 2.78
N TYR A 263 1.38 11.22 2.00
CA TYR A 263 0.18 10.61 1.42
C TYR A 263 0.43 9.98 0.05
N GLN A 264 1.06 10.72 -0.87
CA GLN A 264 1.22 10.30 -2.26
C GLN A 264 2.06 9.02 -2.40
N ARG A 265 3.16 8.89 -1.65
CA ARG A 265 4.04 7.71 -1.78
C ARG A 265 3.33 6.41 -1.41
N PRO A 266 2.76 6.25 -0.20
CA PRO A 266 2.10 5.00 0.15
C PRO A 266 0.83 4.76 -0.68
N ALA A 267 0.13 5.82 -1.09
CA ALA A 267 -1.00 5.70 -2.00
C ALA A 267 -0.58 5.08 -3.35
N HIS A 268 0.54 5.52 -3.92
CA HIS A 268 1.10 4.93 -5.14
C HIS A 268 1.65 3.52 -4.91
N GLU A 269 2.59 3.35 -3.99
CA GLU A 269 3.32 2.10 -3.73
C GLU A 269 2.41 0.91 -3.38
N TRP A 270 1.38 1.17 -2.57
CA TRP A 270 0.44 0.15 -2.10
C TRP A 270 -0.82 0.03 -2.96
N THR A 271 -0.89 0.72 -4.11
CA THR A 271 -1.96 0.49 -5.10
C THR A 271 -1.46 0.09 -6.49
N ASP A 272 -0.19 0.33 -6.81
CA ASP A 272 0.42 -0.08 -8.08
C ASP A 272 0.47 -1.62 -8.25
N ALA A 273 -0.06 -2.14 -9.36
CA ALA A 273 -0.06 -3.55 -9.71
C ALA A 273 1.23 -4.05 -10.38
N SER A 274 2.25 -3.20 -10.56
CA SER A 274 3.55 -3.61 -11.13
C SER A 274 4.42 -4.46 -10.19
N LYS A 275 4.07 -4.51 -8.90
CA LYS A 275 4.84 -5.18 -7.84
C LYS A 275 4.24 -6.54 -7.48
N ALA A 276 5.11 -7.48 -7.08
CA ALA A 276 4.80 -8.90 -7.06
C ALA A 276 3.75 -9.38 -6.03
N THR A 277 3.77 -8.85 -4.79
CA THR A 277 2.79 -9.27 -3.76
C THR A 277 1.47 -8.52 -3.91
N GLU A 278 0.53 -9.11 -4.65
CA GLU A 278 -0.75 -8.48 -5.00
C GLU A 278 -1.67 -8.25 -3.79
N MET A 279 -1.61 -9.16 -2.81
CA MET A 279 -2.54 -9.16 -1.69
C MET A 279 -2.24 -8.13 -0.61
N SER A 280 -1.00 -7.64 -0.52
CA SER A 280 -0.69 -6.49 0.34
C SER A 280 -1.36 -5.20 -0.16
N ARG A 281 -1.75 -5.14 -1.45
CA ARG A 281 -2.26 -3.93 -2.12
C ARG A 281 -3.78 -3.92 -2.25
N TYR A 282 -4.36 -5.10 -2.41
CA TYR A 282 -5.79 -5.27 -2.65
C TYR A 282 -6.70 -4.49 -1.67
N PRO A 283 -6.48 -4.51 -0.33
CA PRO A 283 -7.31 -3.74 0.60
C PRO A 283 -7.23 -2.23 0.39
N HIS A 284 -6.07 -1.73 -0.05
CA HIS A 284 -5.76 -0.32 -0.23
C HIS A 284 -6.36 0.19 -1.55
N ARG A 285 -6.21 -0.56 -2.65
CA ARG A 285 -6.91 -0.27 -3.91
C ARG A 285 -8.42 -0.23 -3.73
N GLN A 286 -8.98 -1.21 -3.05
CA GLN A 286 -10.43 -1.28 -2.80
C GLN A 286 -10.91 -0.10 -1.94
N PHE A 287 -10.10 0.36 -0.99
CA PHE A 287 -10.45 1.51 -0.16
C PHE A 287 -10.37 2.81 -0.95
N LEU A 288 -9.26 3.06 -1.65
CA LEU A 288 -9.02 4.33 -2.35
C LEU A 288 -9.76 4.43 -3.69
N GLY A 289 -10.20 3.31 -4.27
CA GLY A 289 -10.82 3.27 -5.60
C GLY A 289 -9.84 3.58 -6.73
N LEU A 290 -8.57 3.23 -6.50
CA LEU A 290 -7.46 3.52 -7.38
C LEU A 290 -7.27 2.34 -8.36
N ALA A 291 -7.17 2.66 -9.66
CA ALA A 291 -6.96 1.65 -10.69
C ALA A 291 -5.60 0.97 -10.52
N PRO A 292 -5.44 -0.32 -10.94
CA PRO A 292 -4.21 -1.07 -10.73
C PRO A 292 -2.99 -0.48 -11.48
N ARG A 293 -3.22 0.32 -12.52
CA ARG A 293 -2.18 1.04 -13.25
C ARG A 293 -2.60 2.50 -13.43
N PHE A 294 -1.88 3.41 -12.80
CA PHE A 294 -1.91 4.82 -13.15
C PHE A 294 -0.97 5.02 -14.32
N ASP A 295 -1.41 4.68 -15.54
CA ASP A 295 -0.56 4.67 -16.74
C ASP A 295 0.05 6.04 -17.09
N TYR A 296 -0.40 7.10 -16.43
CA TYR A 296 0.15 8.45 -16.55
C TYR A 296 1.46 8.66 -15.78
N ALA A 297 1.76 7.82 -14.77
CA ALA A 297 3.09 7.74 -14.14
C ALA A 297 4.22 7.36 -15.13
N SER A 298 3.87 6.90 -16.34
CA SER A 298 4.82 6.70 -17.43
C SER A 298 5.33 8.02 -18.05
N ARG A 299 4.52 9.09 -18.04
CA ARG A 299 4.91 10.44 -18.51
C ARG A 299 5.52 11.31 -17.41
N VAL A 300 5.12 11.07 -16.16
CA VAL A 300 5.60 11.75 -14.95
C VAL A 300 6.23 10.69 -14.06
N ARG A 301 7.54 10.49 -14.16
CA ARG A 301 8.23 9.51 -13.32
C ARG A 301 8.29 10.02 -11.90
N ILE A 302 7.67 9.30 -10.96
CA ILE A 302 7.70 9.70 -9.55
C ILE A 302 8.80 8.93 -8.81
N GLU A 303 9.83 9.65 -8.35
CA GLU A 303 10.96 9.06 -7.63
C GLU A 303 10.80 9.22 -6.11
N ASP A 304 11.27 8.21 -5.37
CA ASP A 304 11.61 8.40 -3.96
C ASP A 304 13.12 8.67 -3.87
N PRO A 305 13.55 9.87 -3.47
CA PRO A 305 14.98 10.20 -3.37
C PRO A 305 15.74 9.31 -2.38
N GLU A 306 15.05 8.57 -1.51
CA GLU A 306 15.66 7.65 -0.55
C GLU A 306 15.85 6.22 -1.09
N VAL A 307 15.28 5.90 -2.26
CA VAL A 307 15.44 4.60 -2.94
C VAL A 307 15.77 4.84 -4.42
N PRO A 308 17.02 5.20 -4.75
CA PRO A 308 17.44 5.33 -6.14
C PRO A 308 17.35 3.94 -6.77
N LEU A 309 16.39 3.71 -7.67
CA LEU A 309 16.27 2.41 -8.31
C LEU A 309 17.46 2.11 -9.21
N PHE A 310 18.11 3.14 -9.77
CA PHE A 310 19.45 3.10 -10.34
C PHE A 310 19.98 4.54 -10.24
N GLU A 311 21.19 4.76 -9.70
CA GLU A 311 21.94 5.98 -9.98
C GLU A 311 22.29 5.93 -11.46
N ASP A 312 21.40 6.42 -12.32
CA ASP A 312 21.70 6.56 -13.74
C ASP A 312 22.17 8.01 -13.97
N PRO A 313 23.49 8.21 -14.20
CA PRO A 313 24.10 9.53 -14.37
C PRO A 313 23.46 10.35 -15.49
N PHE A 314 22.80 9.70 -16.46
CA PHE A 314 22.06 10.36 -17.50
C PHE A 314 20.89 11.20 -16.95
N TYR A 315 20.17 10.71 -15.92
CA TYR A 315 19.05 11.45 -15.32
C TYR A 315 19.52 12.62 -14.46
N ASP A 316 20.61 12.44 -13.70
CA ASP A 316 21.19 13.53 -12.92
C ASP A 316 21.67 14.68 -13.82
N GLU A 317 22.26 14.34 -14.96
CA GLU A 317 22.71 15.31 -15.97
C GLU A 317 21.52 16.01 -16.66
N CYS A 318 20.45 15.28 -16.98
CA CYS A 318 19.21 15.86 -17.53
C CYS A 318 18.52 16.81 -16.53
N ARG A 319 18.43 16.43 -15.25
CA ARG A 319 17.84 17.23 -14.16
C ARG A 319 18.61 18.53 -13.94
N ALA A 320 19.94 18.48 -13.97
CA ALA A 320 20.79 19.65 -13.79
C ALA A 320 20.70 20.67 -14.93
N LYS A 321 20.38 20.24 -16.16
CA LYS A 321 20.36 21.11 -17.35
C LYS A 321 19.12 22.00 -17.49
N ASP A 322 18.01 21.72 -16.80
CA ASP A 322 16.75 22.49 -16.88
C ASP A 322 16.09 22.74 -15.51
N GLU A 323 16.88 22.87 -14.45
CA GLU A 323 16.35 23.01 -13.09
C GLU A 323 15.50 24.29 -12.91
N GLU A 324 15.90 25.39 -13.55
CA GLU A 324 15.14 26.65 -13.51
C GLU A 324 13.82 26.55 -14.28
N GLY A 325 13.83 25.91 -15.45
CA GLY A 325 12.61 25.61 -16.22
C GLY A 325 11.65 24.71 -15.43
N ARG A 326 12.18 23.68 -14.77
CA ARG A 326 11.42 22.78 -13.88
C ARG A 326 10.77 23.55 -12.72
N ARG A 327 11.52 24.43 -12.03
CA ARG A 327 10.98 25.27 -10.95
C ARG A 327 9.88 26.21 -11.45
N ALA A 328 10.06 26.82 -12.62
CA ALA A 328 9.06 27.69 -13.23
C ALA A 328 7.77 26.91 -13.63
N ARG A 329 7.90 25.68 -14.13
CA ARG A 329 6.77 24.77 -14.39
C ARG A 329 6.03 24.42 -13.09
N LEU A 330 6.75 23.98 -12.05
CA LEU A 330 6.17 23.68 -10.75
C LEU A 330 5.42 24.88 -10.15
N LYS A 331 6.04 26.06 -10.17
CA LYS A 331 5.39 27.29 -9.70
C LYS A 331 4.06 27.53 -10.44
N ARG A 332 4.04 27.41 -11.78
CA ARG A 332 2.81 27.56 -12.57
C ARG A 332 1.75 26.51 -12.22
N LEU A 333 2.15 25.25 -12.01
CA LEU A 333 1.22 24.18 -11.62
C LEU A 333 0.51 24.51 -10.30
N TRP A 334 1.25 24.97 -9.29
CA TRP A 334 0.67 25.33 -7.98
C TRP A 334 -0.11 26.65 -7.98
N GLU A 335 0.23 27.60 -8.85
CA GLU A 335 -0.56 28.82 -9.07
C GLU A 335 -1.89 28.56 -9.80
N GLN A 336 -1.98 27.44 -10.52
CA GLN A 336 -3.13 27.07 -11.36
C GLN A 336 -3.99 25.94 -10.78
N ASP A 337 -3.65 25.32 -9.65
CA ASP A 337 -4.29 24.09 -9.16
C ASP A 337 -5.80 24.23 -8.80
N GLU A 338 -6.30 25.44 -8.49
CA GLU A 338 -7.73 25.62 -8.20
C GLU A 338 -8.57 25.93 -9.44
N GLY A 339 -9.33 24.93 -9.91
CA GLY A 339 -10.39 25.09 -10.92
C GLY A 339 -9.96 24.93 -12.38
N VAL A 340 -8.72 24.53 -12.62
CA VAL A 340 -8.16 24.32 -13.96
C VAL A 340 -8.34 22.86 -14.41
N SER A 341 -8.57 22.65 -15.70
CA SER A 341 -8.71 21.30 -16.24
C SER A 341 -7.39 20.54 -16.11
N VAL A 342 -7.49 19.22 -15.91
CA VAL A 342 -6.32 18.33 -15.95
C VAL A 342 -5.51 18.60 -17.22
N ASP A 343 -6.15 18.72 -18.39
CA ASP A 343 -5.51 19.04 -19.67
C ASP A 343 -4.62 20.29 -19.66
N ALA A 344 -4.98 21.32 -18.90
CA ALA A 344 -4.16 22.53 -18.80
C ALA A 344 -2.93 22.32 -17.89
N LEU A 345 -3.07 21.52 -16.81
CA LEU A 345 -1.92 21.06 -16.03
C LEU A 345 -1.03 20.13 -16.87
N LEU A 346 -1.63 19.28 -17.68
CA LEU A 346 -0.96 18.39 -18.63
C LEU A 346 -0.19 19.18 -19.68
N ALA A 347 -0.71 20.30 -20.17
CA ALA A 347 0.01 21.15 -21.10
C ALA A 347 1.30 21.69 -20.49
N ILE A 348 1.28 22.11 -19.22
CA ILE A 348 2.49 22.58 -18.50
C ILE A 348 3.50 21.45 -18.33
N VAL A 349 3.04 20.23 -18.03
CA VAL A 349 3.90 19.04 -17.94
C VAL A 349 4.40 18.63 -19.33
N GLY A 350 3.62 18.80 -20.39
CA GLY A 350 4.01 18.48 -21.76
C GLY A 350 5.10 19.41 -22.31
N GLU A 351 5.35 20.55 -21.67
CA GLU A 351 6.53 21.38 -21.91
C GLU A 351 7.82 20.76 -21.33
N ALA A 352 7.71 19.71 -20.50
CA ALA A 352 8.83 18.96 -19.97
C ALA A 352 9.56 18.18 -21.07
N LYS A 353 10.86 17.98 -20.88
CA LYS A 353 11.64 17.11 -21.76
C LYS A 353 11.33 15.65 -21.44
N GLU A 354 11.51 14.78 -22.44
CA GLU A 354 11.44 13.32 -22.27
C GLU A 354 12.46 12.90 -21.19
N GLY A 355 11.98 12.66 -19.97
CA GLY A 355 12.83 12.36 -18.80
C GLY A 355 12.58 13.18 -17.53
N ASP A 356 11.63 14.12 -17.47
CA ASP A 356 11.33 14.83 -16.21
C ASP A 356 10.76 13.86 -15.15
N CYS A 357 11.51 13.67 -14.07
CA CYS A 357 11.07 13.00 -12.86
C CYS A 357 10.63 14.02 -11.80
N PHE A 358 9.59 13.68 -11.04
CA PHE A 358 9.12 14.47 -9.90
C PHE A 358 9.23 13.62 -8.63
N THR A 359 9.51 14.25 -7.51
CA THR A 359 9.43 13.59 -6.20
C THR A 359 8.00 13.68 -5.67
N TYR A 360 7.56 12.68 -4.91
CA TYR A 360 6.31 12.76 -4.16
C TYR A 360 6.25 14.07 -3.34
N GLY A 361 5.11 14.74 -3.35
CA GLY A 361 4.92 16.03 -2.68
C GLY A 361 5.32 17.26 -3.50
N GLU A 362 5.87 17.09 -4.71
CA GLU A 362 6.14 18.22 -5.61
C GLU A 362 4.94 18.61 -6.48
N LEU A 363 4.02 17.67 -6.75
CA LEU A 363 2.89 17.87 -7.64
C LEU A 363 1.59 18.06 -6.86
N PRO A 364 0.68 18.91 -7.36
CA PRO A 364 -0.68 18.94 -6.87
C PRO A 364 -1.37 17.57 -6.95
N PHE A 365 -2.33 17.34 -6.06
CA PHE A 365 -2.98 16.03 -5.94
C PHE A 365 -3.79 15.64 -7.19
N THR A 366 -4.41 16.62 -7.85
CA THR A 366 -5.17 16.45 -9.09
C THR A 366 -4.29 15.87 -10.21
N LEU A 367 -3.08 16.39 -10.35
CA LEU A 367 -2.09 15.93 -11.33
C LEU A 367 -1.45 14.61 -10.92
N PHE A 368 -1.23 14.38 -9.62
CA PHE A 368 -0.76 13.08 -9.11
C PHE A 368 -1.74 11.95 -9.45
N LEU A 369 -3.05 12.22 -9.42
CA LEU A 369 -4.09 11.24 -9.76
C LEU A 369 -4.41 11.15 -11.25
N ALA A 370 -4.11 12.20 -12.02
CA ALA A 370 -4.47 12.30 -13.42
C ALA A 370 -3.98 11.06 -14.15
N SER A 371 -4.91 10.22 -14.57
CA SER A 371 -4.67 9.07 -15.42
C SER A 371 -5.70 9.16 -16.52
N ASP A 372 -5.26 9.02 -17.76
CA ASP A 372 -6.11 8.96 -18.95
C ASP A 372 -7.14 7.80 -18.88
N THR A 373 -7.08 6.97 -17.83
CA THR A 373 -7.92 5.79 -17.58
C THR A 373 -8.47 5.68 -16.16
N ALA A 374 -8.20 6.61 -15.24
CA ALA A 374 -8.83 6.64 -13.91
C ALA A 374 -10.26 7.18 -14.01
N GLY A 375 -11.10 6.50 -14.79
CA GLY A 375 -12.53 6.72 -14.78
C GLY A 375 -13.04 6.49 -13.36
N PHE A 376 -13.51 7.56 -12.72
CA PHE A 376 -14.31 7.46 -11.51
C PHE A 376 -15.39 6.39 -11.73
N ARG A 377 -15.37 5.35 -10.88
CA ARG A 377 -16.39 4.30 -10.85
C ARG A 377 -17.33 4.59 -9.70
N PRO A 378 -18.63 4.85 -9.96
CA PRO A 378 -19.63 5.10 -8.94
C PRO A 378 -19.65 3.98 -7.90
N SER A 379 -19.95 4.33 -6.65
CA SER A 379 -20.18 3.35 -5.59
C SER A 379 -21.42 2.49 -5.90
N GLU A 380 -21.62 1.34 -5.24
CA GLU A 380 -22.86 0.54 -5.40
C GLU A 380 -24.13 1.36 -5.11
N GLU A 381 -24.05 2.28 -4.16
CA GLU A 381 -25.14 3.18 -3.81
C GLU A 381 -25.43 4.18 -4.92
N ASP A 382 -24.38 4.76 -5.53
CA ASP A 382 -24.54 5.68 -6.67
C ASP A 382 -25.04 4.94 -7.91
N THR A 383 -24.54 3.72 -8.17
CA THR A 383 -25.03 2.86 -9.25
C THR A 383 -26.50 2.52 -9.03
N ALA A 384 -26.89 2.09 -7.82
CA ALA A 384 -28.28 1.80 -7.49
C ALA A 384 -29.19 3.04 -7.61
N ARG A 385 -28.69 4.23 -7.23
CA ARG A 385 -29.42 5.50 -7.40
C ARG A 385 -29.57 5.89 -8.87
N VAL A 386 -28.53 5.70 -9.68
CA VAL A 386 -28.57 5.95 -11.13
C VAL A 386 -29.52 4.96 -11.80
N GLU A 387 -29.45 3.67 -11.47
CA GLU A 387 -30.39 2.67 -11.98
C GLU A 387 -31.83 2.99 -11.61
N ALA A 388 -32.09 3.37 -10.35
CA ALA A 388 -33.42 3.78 -9.91
C ALA A 388 -33.91 5.01 -10.68
N TYR A 389 -33.04 6.00 -10.89
CA TYR A 389 -33.34 7.20 -11.67
C TYR A 389 -33.61 6.90 -13.15
N LEU A 390 -32.84 5.99 -13.78
CA LEU A 390 -33.05 5.59 -15.17
C LEU A 390 -34.37 4.84 -15.35
N ARG A 391 -34.71 3.94 -14.41
CA ARG A 391 -36.03 3.27 -14.39
C ARG A 391 -37.16 4.28 -14.22
N GLU A 392 -37.01 5.27 -13.34
CA GLU A 392 -37.98 6.35 -13.13
C GLU A 392 -38.20 7.19 -14.41
N ARG A 393 -37.17 7.33 -15.25
CA ARG A 393 -37.25 8.03 -16.55
C ARG A 393 -37.75 7.17 -17.70
N GLY A 394 -38.17 5.94 -17.44
CA GLY A 394 -38.76 5.04 -18.44
C GLY A 394 -37.73 4.34 -19.32
N VAL A 395 -36.46 4.24 -18.89
CA VAL A 395 -35.45 3.43 -19.57
C VAL A 395 -35.74 1.95 -19.33
N PRO A 396 -35.84 1.12 -20.39
CA PRO A 396 -36.07 -0.33 -20.26
C PRO A 396 -34.99 -1.04 -19.42
N ASP A 397 -35.40 -2.03 -18.61
CA ASP A 397 -34.51 -2.73 -17.65
C ASP A 397 -33.32 -3.43 -18.30
N ASP A 398 -33.49 -3.92 -19.52
CA ASP A 398 -32.45 -4.50 -20.38
C ASP A 398 -31.38 -3.48 -20.78
N TRP A 399 -31.77 -2.23 -21.05
CA TRP A 399 -30.84 -1.13 -21.33
C TRP A 399 -30.15 -0.61 -20.07
N VAL A 400 -30.87 -0.55 -18.93
CA VAL A 400 -30.28 -0.23 -17.63
C VAL A 400 -29.23 -1.26 -17.23
N ALA A 401 -29.51 -2.56 -17.47
CA ALA A 401 -28.57 -3.65 -17.27
C ALA A 401 -27.37 -3.57 -18.24
N GLU A 402 -27.58 -3.29 -19.53
CA GLU A 402 -26.50 -3.17 -20.53
C GLU A 402 -25.56 -1.98 -20.21
N MET A 403 -26.09 -0.81 -19.84
CA MET A 403 -25.30 0.37 -19.49
C MET A 403 -24.48 0.20 -18.19
N THR A 404 -24.91 -0.68 -17.29
CA THR A 404 -24.23 -0.99 -16.03
C THR A 404 -23.25 -2.16 -16.15
N THR A 405 -23.54 -3.13 -17.03
CA THR A 405 -22.69 -4.31 -17.31
C THR A 405 -21.56 -4.05 -18.31
N LEU A 406 -21.69 -3.09 -19.24
CA LEU A 406 -20.61 -2.66 -20.15
C LEU A 406 -19.37 -2.08 -19.44
N ARG A 407 -19.39 -1.94 -18.10
CA ARG A 407 -18.28 -1.47 -17.26
C ARG A 407 -17.59 -2.56 -16.44
N GLU A 408 -18.02 -3.82 -16.53
CA GLU A 408 -17.58 -4.89 -15.62
C GLU A 408 -16.31 -5.61 -16.12
N GLY A 409 -15.17 -4.93 -15.97
CA GLY A 409 -13.94 -5.61 -15.61
C GLY A 409 -13.87 -5.77 -14.09
N ASN A 410 -13.36 -6.91 -13.58
CA ASN A 410 -13.14 -7.32 -12.18
C ASN A 410 -12.27 -6.36 -11.32
N GLU A 411 -12.33 -5.05 -11.54
CA GLU A 411 -11.47 -4.06 -10.91
C GLU A 411 -12.16 -3.39 -9.71
N PRO A 412 -11.41 -3.00 -8.67
CA PRO A 412 -11.98 -2.54 -7.40
C PRO A 412 -12.78 -1.24 -7.56
N ARG A 413 -14.08 -1.26 -7.23
CA ARG A 413 -14.91 -0.05 -7.10
C ARG A 413 -14.50 0.71 -5.83
N SER A 414 -14.45 2.05 -5.88
CA SER A 414 -14.15 2.88 -4.71
C SER A 414 -15.18 2.65 -3.61
N ARG A 415 -14.73 2.46 -2.37
CA ARG A 415 -15.61 2.40 -1.20
C ARG A 415 -15.90 3.76 -0.59
N LEU A 416 -15.29 4.83 -1.10
CA LEU A 416 -15.41 6.18 -0.55
C LEU A 416 -16.58 6.95 -1.22
N PRO A 417 -17.56 7.45 -0.44
CA PRO A 417 -18.57 8.39 -0.94
C PRO A 417 -18.02 9.66 -1.61
N VAL A 418 -16.92 10.20 -1.10
CA VAL A 418 -16.17 11.29 -1.75
C VAL A 418 -14.88 10.70 -2.30
N PRO A 419 -14.74 10.55 -3.62
CA PRO A 419 -13.59 9.88 -4.23
C PRO A 419 -12.27 10.53 -3.84
N HIS A 420 -11.24 9.71 -3.65
CA HIS A 420 -9.86 10.13 -3.42
C HIS A 420 -9.60 11.05 -2.22
N ASP A 421 -10.60 11.27 -1.35
CA ASP A 421 -10.48 12.06 -0.13
C ASP A 421 -10.83 11.23 1.12
N PRO A 422 -9.98 10.28 1.55
CA PRO A 422 -10.21 9.45 2.73
C PRO A 422 -10.64 10.19 4.01
N LEU A 423 -10.18 11.43 4.20
CA LEU A 423 -10.42 12.22 5.41
C LEU A 423 -11.62 13.16 5.30
N HIS A 424 -12.33 13.17 4.17
CA HIS A 424 -13.60 13.88 4.03
C HIS A 424 -14.63 13.42 5.08
N GLU A 425 -15.43 14.34 5.62
CA GLU A 425 -16.41 14.04 6.68
C GLU A 425 -17.40 12.92 6.27
N ARG A 426 -17.89 12.97 5.03
CA ARG A 426 -18.76 11.93 4.43
C ARG A 426 -18.11 10.54 4.35
N ASN A 427 -16.78 10.45 4.38
CA ASN A 427 -16.04 9.19 4.29
C ASN A 427 -15.71 8.57 5.65
N ARG A 428 -16.04 9.24 6.76
CA ARG A 428 -15.67 8.86 8.13
C ARG A 428 -15.98 7.40 8.48
N THR A 429 -17.16 6.89 8.09
CA THR A 429 -17.56 5.50 8.37
C THR A 429 -16.66 4.50 7.67
N GLN A 430 -16.34 4.76 6.40
CA GLN A 430 -15.50 3.87 5.59
C GLN A 430 -14.04 3.96 6.01
N LEU A 431 -13.55 5.16 6.33
CA LEU A 431 -12.23 5.36 6.93
C LEU A 431 -12.09 4.56 8.23
N ARG A 432 -13.07 4.61 9.14
CA ARG A 432 -13.00 3.87 10.40
C ARG A 432 -12.95 2.36 10.18
N ARG A 433 -13.76 1.83 9.25
CA ARG A 433 -13.74 0.40 8.87
C ARG A 433 -12.40 0.00 8.27
N TYR A 434 -11.84 0.85 7.41
CA TYR A 434 -10.54 0.63 6.78
C TYR A 434 -9.39 0.62 7.79
N LEU A 435 -9.30 1.63 8.67
CA LEU A 435 -8.29 1.68 9.73
C LEU A 435 -8.39 0.48 10.67
N HIS A 436 -9.61 0.03 10.98
CA HIS A 436 -9.82 -1.20 11.74
C HIS A 436 -9.29 -2.42 10.97
N ARG A 437 -9.54 -2.52 9.66
CA ARG A 437 -9.03 -3.62 8.81
C ARG A 437 -7.51 -3.63 8.76
N CYS A 438 -6.85 -2.50 8.54
CA CYS A 438 -5.38 -2.39 8.58
C CYS A 438 -4.83 -2.89 9.93
N TRP A 439 -5.46 -2.47 11.04
CA TRP A 439 -5.08 -2.94 12.38
C TRP A 439 -5.26 -4.45 12.54
N GLN A 440 -6.37 -5.03 12.07
CA GLN A 440 -6.58 -6.48 12.11
C GLN A 440 -5.57 -7.24 11.26
N ILE A 441 -5.15 -6.71 10.11
CA ILE A 441 -4.09 -7.31 9.30
C ILE A 441 -2.78 -7.37 10.09
N MET A 442 -2.35 -6.26 10.69
CA MET A 442 -1.15 -6.24 11.55
C MET A 442 -1.25 -7.24 12.72
N VAL A 443 -2.42 -7.32 13.37
CA VAL A 443 -2.68 -8.29 14.44
C VAL A 443 -2.47 -9.73 13.94
N ARG A 444 -3.00 -10.08 12.77
CA ARG A 444 -2.92 -11.43 12.18
C ARG A 444 -1.50 -11.78 11.74
N CYS A 445 -0.78 -10.84 11.12
CA CYS A 445 0.63 -11.03 10.79
C CYS A 445 1.48 -11.24 12.06
N ASN A 446 1.17 -10.53 13.15
CA ASN A 446 1.82 -10.75 14.44
C ASN A 446 1.46 -12.11 15.06
N MET A 447 0.24 -12.60 14.87
CA MET A 447 -0.15 -13.97 15.27
C MET A 447 0.66 -15.00 14.49
N LEU A 448 0.74 -14.86 13.16
CA LEU A 448 1.56 -15.73 12.30
C LEU A 448 3.02 -15.75 12.75
N ALA A 449 3.64 -14.58 12.94
CA ALA A 449 5.02 -14.48 13.41
C ALA A 449 5.26 -15.27 14.71
N ARG A 450 4.39 -15.09 15.72
CA ARG A 450 4.49 -15.81 17.00
C ARG A 450 4.38 -17.32 16.85
N GLU A 451 3.48 -17.80 16.00
CA GLU A 451 3.31 -19.24 15.76
C GLU A 451 4.48 -19.87 15.01
N LEU A 452 5.18 -19.08 14.19
CA LEU A 452 6.43 -19.47 13.54
C LEU A 452 7.66 -19.33 14.46
N GLY A 453 7.47 -18.99 15.73
CA GLY A 453 8.58 -18.77 16.67
C GLY A 453 9.48 -17.60 16.28
N THR A 454 8.93 -16.58 15.63
CA THR A 454 9.62 -15.33 15.31
C THR A 454 8.88 -14.13 15.93
N GLU A 455 9.52 -12.97 15.90
CA GLU A 455 8.96 -11.73 16.43
C GLU A 455 9.06 -10.61 15.40
N ILE A 456 7.96 -9.88 15.23
CA ILE A 456 7.97 -8.60 14.52
C ILE A 456 8.28 -7.53 15.56
N ASN A 457 9.45 -6.89 15.46
CA ASN A 457 9.78 -5.74 16.30
C ASN A 457 8.95 -4.51 15.87
N TRP A 458 7.70 -4.43 16.35
CA TRP A 458 6.75 -3.40 15.96
C TRP A 458 7.19 -1.99 16.31
N ALA A 459 7.92 -1.78 17.41
CA ALA A 459 8.43 -0.46 17.75
C ALA A 459 9.42 0.01 16.66
N ARG A 460 10.33 -0.87 16.24
CA ARG A 460 11.22 -0.61 15.12
C ARG A 460 10.48 -0.42 13.79
N GLN A 461 9.51 -1.28 13.47
CA GLN A 461 8.71 -1.13 12.24
C GLN A 461 7.98 0.22 12.19
N VAL A 462 7.47 0.71 13.33
CA VAL A 462 6.84 2.04 13.42
C VAL A 462 7.85 3.15 13.16
N VAL A 463 9.04 3.08 13.76
CA VAL A 463 10.09 4.09 13.53
C VAL A 463 10.55 4.08 12.08
N GLU A 464 10.87 2.90 11.52
CA GLU A 464 11.27 2.75 10.12
C GLU A 464 10.19 3.28 9.17
N ALA A 465 8.90 2.99 9.43
CA ALA A 465 7.80 3.55 8.65
C ALA A 465 7.73 5.08 8.78
N LEU A 466 7.90 5.65 9.97
CA LEU A 466 7.90 7.10 10.17
C LEU A 466 9.07 7.78 9.47
N GLU A 467 10.27 7.18 9.49
CA GLU A 467 11.44 7.68 8.74
C GLU A 467 11.16 7.76 7.26
N LYS A 468 10.56 6.71 6.71
CA LYS A 468 10.18 6.72 5.31
C LYS A 468 9.11 7.78 5.05
N LEU A 469 8.10 7.95 5.91
CA LEU A 469 6.91 8.78 5.63
C LEU A 469 7.14 10.28 5.86
N VAL A 470 7.84 10.64 6.93
CA VAL A 470 8.02 12.02 7.41
C VAL A 470 9.39 12.53 7.01
N SER A 471 9.44 13.75 6.47
CA SER A 471 10.70 14.35 6.04
C SER A 471 11.54 14.84 7.22
N CYS A 472 12.86 14.75 7.09
CA CYS A 472 13.80 15.44 7.97
C CYS A 472 14.25 16.77 7.32
N PRO A 473 14.55 17.81 8.11
CA PRO A 473 15.29 18.96 7.62
C PRO A 473 16.65 18.53 7.03
N PRO A 474 17.21 19.30 6.07
CA PRO A 474 18.51 19.00 5.47
C PRO A 474 19.59 18.75 6.53
N GLY A 475 20.38 17.69 6.33
CA GLY A 475 21.47 17.30 7.23
C GLY A 475 21.04 16.61 8.54
N MET A 476 19.74 16.41 8.78
CA MET A 476 19.23 15.67 9.93
C MET A 476 18.70 14.29 9.52
N LYS A 477 18.85 13.30 10.41
CA LYS A 477 18.25 11.97 10.29
C LYS A 477 17.58 11.60 11.60
N LEU A 478 16.45 10.90 11.52
CA LEU A 478 15.71 10.56 12.73
C LEU A 478 16.45 9.54 13.60
N SER A 479 17.03 8.52 12.98
CA SER A 479 17.91 7.56 13.64
C SER A 479 19.33 7.59 13.06
N LYS A 480 20.30 7.23 13.92
CA LYS A 480 21.65 6.88 13.50
C LYS A 480 21.77 5.37 13.48
N TYR A 481 22.36 4.86 12.41
CA TYR A 481 22.59 3.44 12.23
C TYR A 481 24.02 3.10 12.63
N ARG A 482 24.21 2.11 13.52
CA ARG A 482 25.52 1.52 13.80
C ARG A 482 25.51 0.04 13.38
N TYR A 483 26.34 -0.31 12.39
CA TYR A 483 26.65 -1.70 12.06
C TYR A 483 27.77 -2.14 13.00
N ASP A 484 27.48 -2.99 13.97
CA ASP A 484 28.55 -3.68 14.71
C ASP A 484 28.85 -5.00 14.00
N TYR A 485 30.01 -5.05 13.34
CA TYR A 485 30.46 -6.25 12.60
C TYR A 485 30.74 -7.44 13.53
N SER A 486 30.88 -7.22 14.84
CA SER A 486 31.24 -8.28 15.79
C SER A 486 30.06 -9.13 16.27
N GLU A 487 28.82 -8.63 16.16
CA GLU A 487 27.62 -9.30 16.70
C GLU A 487 26.47 -9.49 15.69
N GLU A 488 26.63 -9.12 14.42
CA GLU A 488 25.53 -9.06 13.41
C GLU A 488 24.28 -8.28 13.90
N LEU A 489 24.43 -7.46 14.96
CA LEU A 489 23.36 -6.71 15.60
C LEU A 489 23.32 -5.29 15.03
N LYS A 490 22.19 -4.95 14.41
CA LYS A 490 21.88 -3.59 13.97
C LYS A 490 21.37 -2.79 15.18
N GLN A 491 22.18 -1.90 15.74
CA GLN A 491 21.76 -1.01 16.82
C GLN A 491 21.12 0.26 16.23
N TYR A 492 19.89 0.54 16.67
CA TYR A 492 19.12 1.72 16.30
C TYR A 492 19.04 2.65 17.51
N THR A 493 19.52 3.88 17.34
CA THR A 493 19.38 4.92 18.38
C THR A 493 18.69 6.12 17.76
N LEU A 494 17.60 6.57 18.38
CA LEU A 494 16.92 7.79 17.96
C LEU A 494 17.81 8.99 18.29
N GLN A 495 17.94 9.93 17.36
CA GLN A 495 18.79 11.09 17.58
C GLN A 495 18.18 12.00 18.67
N GLY A 496 18.84 12.09 19.82
CA GLY A 496 18.35 12.83 21.00
C GLY A 496 18.23 11.97 22.27
N GLU A 497 18.46 10.65 22.18
CA GLU A 497 18.78 9.80 23.34
C GLU A 497 20.29 9.91 23.62
N GLU A 498 20.69 10.74 24.60
CA GLU A 498 21.99 10.64 25.26
C GLU A 498 21.92 9.72 26.48
#